data_AF-A0A0S1MK14-F1
#
_entry.id   AF-A0A0S1MK14-F1
#
_cell.length_a   1.000
_cell.length_b   1.000
_cell.length_c   1.000
_cell.angle_alpha   90.00
_cell.angle_beta   90.00
_cell.angle_gamma   90.00
#
_symmetry.space_group_name_H-M   'P 1'
#
loop_
_entity.id
_entity.type
_entity.pdbx_description
1 polymer ?
#
loop_
_entity_poly.entity_id
_entity_poly.type
_entity_poly.pdbx_seq_one_letter_code
_entity_poly.pdbx_strand_id
1 'polypeptide(L)'
;MISHVYKFLEQHNEIEKTSTMAIIFYGINDMGSRLQGPGTMQEAAKVWLEETELLIEAGLNQFIIISVPDDEKDSREYCDIIWNGMKIFMSTYGIKFAYVDLMALWRPLLQNPSIFGFKNSSSCLENSKTIVGSCTDPQDYVFWTPGHPQTITHMLIADWIKEVLKNCYDPKSTETVYQSDLSLAFGDPSL
;
A
#
# COMPACT_ATOMS: atom_id res chain seq x y z
N MET A 1 10.61 -4.09 -8.75
CA MET A 1 11.36 -3.56 -7.59
C MET A 1 12.85 -3.55 -7.88
N ILE A 2 13.45 -4.73 -8.10
CA ILE A 2 14.88 -4.94 -8.45
C ILE A 2 15.52 -3.78 -9.22
N SER A 3 15.15 -3.60 -10.49
CA SER A 3 15.78 -2.57 -11.35
C SER A 3 15.66 -1.13 -10.82
N HIS A 4 14.60 -0.81 -10.07
CA HIS A 4 14.41 0.52 -9.50
C HIS A 4 15.31 0.74 -8.28
N VAL A 5 15.52 -0.28 -7.45
CA VAL A 5 16.45 -0.22 -6.32
C VAL A 5 17.88 -0.07 -6.82
N TYR A 6 18.34 -0.93 -7.73
CA TYR A 6 19.68 -0.78 -8.32
C TYR A 6 19.86 0.60 -8.97
N LYS A 7 18.86 1.09 -9.71
CA LYS A 7 18.95 2.39 -10.35
C LYS A 7 19.08 3.53 -9.35
N PHE A 8 18.36 3.47 -8.24
CA PHE A 8 18.47 4.44 -7.15
C PHE A 8 19.86 4.40 -6.50
N LEU A 9 20.39 3.21 -6.21
CA LEU A 9 21.70 3.05 -5.58
C LEU A 9 22.85 3.52 -6.47
N GLU A 10 22.76 3.26 -7.78
CA GLU A 10 23.72 3.72 -8.80
C GLU A 10 23.79 5.25 -8.94
N GLN A 11 22.76 5.98 -8.50
CA GLN A 11 22.77 7.43 -8.53
C GLN A 11 23.64 8.04 -7.43
N HIS A 12 24.07 7.25 -6.43
CA HIS A 12 24.92 7.69 -5.33
C HIS A 12 24.39 8.95 -4.62
N ASN A 13 23.06 9.06 -4.49
CA ASN A 13 22.43 10.18 -3.80
C ASN A 13 22.84 10.19 -2.32
N GLU A 14 23.08 11.37 -1.76
CA GLU A 14 23.24 11.53 -0.32
C GLU A 14 21.89 11.33 0.38
N ILE A 15 21.85 10.43 1.37
CA ILE A 15 20.61 10.08 2.09
C ILE A 15 20.62 10.76 3.45
N GLU A 16 19.83 11.81 3.57
CA GLU A 16 19.57 12.49 4.83
C GLU A 16 18.61 11.66 5.70
N LYS A 17 19.17 10.95 6.68
CA LYS A 17 18.47 9.96 7.50
C LYS A 17 17.25 10.50 8.27
N THR A 18 17.20 11.79 8.56
CA THR A 18 16.12 12.38 9.37
C THR A 18 14.96 12.91 8.53
N SER A 19 15.21 13.27 7.27
CA SER A 19 14.21 13.88 6.39
C SER A 19 13.84 13.04 5.16
N THR A 20 14.49 11.88 4.96
CA THR A 20 14.21 11.00 3.83
C THR A 20 13.35 9.82 4.26
N MET A 21 12.31 9.53 3.48
CA MET A 21 11.40 8.42 3.70
C MET A 21 11.23 7.64 2.39
N ALA A 22 11.37 6.31 2.46
CA ALA A 22 11.10 5.43 1.33
C ALA A 22 9.65 4.93 1.38
N ILE A 23 8.93 5.03 0.26
CA ILE A 23 7.59 4.46 0.12
C ILE A 23 7.70 3.27 -0.83
N ILE A 24 7.37 2.07 -0.34
CA ILE A 24 7.46 0.84 -1.12
C ILE A 24 6.05 0.31 -1.36
N PHE A 25 5.64 0.29 -2.63
CA PHE A 25 4.35 -0.22 -3.08
C PHE A 25 4.55 -1.10 -4.33
N TYR A 26 4.89 -2.37 -4.10
CA TYR A 26 5.13 -3.38 -5.14
C TYR A 26 4.36 -4.66 -4.81
N GLY A 27 4.19 -5.54 -5.80
CA GLY A 27 3.59 -6.87 -5.63
C GLY A 27 2.33 -7.12 -6.47
N ILE A 28 1.60 -6.08 -6.87
CA ILE A 28 0.32 -6.27 -7.61
C ILE A 28 0.51 -6.93 -8.99
N ASN A 29 1.64 -6.66 -9.66
CA ASN A 29 1.94 -7.29 -10.95
C ASN A 29 2.38 -8.76 -10.79
N ASP A 30 3.14 -9.07 -9.74
CA ASP A 30 3.49 -10.44 -9.36
C ASP A 30 2.21 -11.25 -9.10
N MET A 31 1.25 -10.66 -8.38
CA MET A 31 -0.06 -11.26 -8.17
C MET A 31 -0.81 -11.48 -9.48
N GLY A 32 -0.90 -10.47 -10.35
CA GLY A 32 -1.59 -10.59 -11.64
C GLY A 32 -0.97 -11.61 -12.59
N SER A 33 0.31 -11.94 -12.41
CA SER A 33 1.05 -12.91 -13.24
C SER A 33 1.36 -14.24 -12.54
N ARG A 34 0.97 -14.43 -11.27
CA ARG A 34 1.31 -15.62 -10.46
C ARG A 34 0.93 -16.96 -11.08
N LEU A 35 -0.09 -16.98 -11.94
CA LEU A 35 -0.55 -18.20 -12.63
C LEU A 35 0.16 -18.45 -13.98
N GLN A 36 1.02 -17.53 -14.43
CA GLN A 36 1.63 -17.54 -15.76
C GLN A 36 3.10 -17.97 -15.75
N GLY A 37 3.77 -17.90 -14.59
CA GLY A 37 5.19 -18.19 -14.43
C GLY A 37 5.46 -19.33 -13.45
N PRO A 38 6.71 -19.81 -13.41
CA PRO A 38 7.12 -20.86 -12.47
C PRO A 38 7.35 -20.36 -11.03
N GLY A 39 7.38 -19.04 -10.81
CA GLY A 39 7.66 -18.43 -9.51
C GLY A 39 6.44 -18.38 -8.59
N THR A 40 6.70 -18.17 -7.30
CA THR A 40 5.71 -18.14 -6.23
C THR A 40 5.62 -16.77 -5.56
N MET A 41 4.50 -16.49 -4.89
CA MET A 41 4.36 -15.25 -4.12
C MET A 41 5.34 -15.19 -2.93
N GLN A 42 5.70 -16.34 -2.36
CA GLN A 42 6.69 -16.41 -1.28
C GLN A 42 8.10 -16.05 -1.78
N GLU A 43 8.47 -16.46 -3.00
CA GLU A 43 9.72 -16.02 -3.64
C GLU A 43 9.70 -14.52 -3.95
N ALA A 44 8.58 -14.01 -4.47
CA ALA A 44 8.41 -12.56 -4.70
C ALA A 44 8.55 -11.76 -3.40
N ALA A 45 8.01 -12.25 -2.28
CA ALA A 45 8.15 -11.62 -0.96
C ALA A 45 9.60 -11.62 -0.45
N LYS A 46 10.37 -12.69 -0.72
CA LYS A 46 11.81 -12.75 -0.37
C LYS A 46 12.60 -11.72 -1.16
N VAL A 47 12.42 -11.68 -2.48
CA VAL A 47 13.05 -10.66 -3.33
C VAL A 47 12.69 -9.26 -2.85
N TRP A 48 11.43 -9.02 -2.48
CA TRP A 48 11.01 -7.73 -1.93
C TRP A 48 11.80 -7.35 -0.66
N LEU A 49 12.01 -8.30 0.25
CA LEU A 49 12.77 -8.09 1.49
C LEU A 49 14.26 -7.87 1.23
N GLU A 50 14.87 -8.67 0.34
CA GLU A 50 16.27 -8.52 -0.08
C GLU A 50 16.53 -7.13 -0.68
N GLU A 51 15.65 -6.69 -1.58
CA GLU A 51 15.75 -5.36 -2.21
C GLU A 51 15.51 -4.23 -1.19
N THR A 52 14.69 -4.46 -0.16
CA THR A 52 14.51 -3.50 0.94
C THR A 52 15.75 -3.44 1.83
N GLU A 53 16.39 -4.57 2.10
CA GLU A 53 17.62 -4.63 2.89
C GLU A 53 18.75 -3.82 2.23
N LEU A 54 18.91 -3.90 0.90
CA LEU A 54 19.85 -3.07 0.16
C LEU A 54 19.61 -1.56 0.35
N LEU A 55 18.34 -1.13 0.40
CA LEU A 55 17.99 0.27 0.70
C LEU A 55 18.36 0.66 2.14
N ILE A 56 18.19 -0.25 3.10
CA ILE A 56 18.58 -0.05 4.49
C ILE A 56 20.11 0.10 4.60
N GLU A 57 20.86 -0.80 3.95
CA GLU A 57 22.33 -0.76 3.92
C GLU A 57 22.87 0.52 3.28
N ALA A 58 22.15 1.07 2.29
CA ALA A 58 22.47 2.36 1.69
C ALA A 58 22.19 3.56 2.61
N GLY A 59 21.51 3.35 3.73
CA GLY A 59 21.32 4.36 4.78
C GLY A 59 19.88 4.82 4.99
N LEU A 60 18.90 4.30 4.24
CA LEU A 60 17.48 4.58 4.50
C LEU A 60 17.03 3.90 5.81
N ASN A 61 16.28 4.64 6.62
CA ASN A 61 15.85 4.17 7.94
C ASN A 61 14.36 4.44 8.25
N GLN A 62 13.63 5.07 7.33
CA GLN A 62 12.21 5.42 7.48
C GLN A 62 11.43 4.91 6.27
N PHE A 63 10.45 4.05 6.52
CA PHE A 63 9.73 3.34 5.46
C PHE A 63 8.20 3.44 5.61
N ILE A 64 7.49 3.58 4.50
CA ILE A 64 6.06 3.28 4.40
C ILE A 64 5.92 2.09 3.48
N ILE A 65 5.32 1.03 3.99
CA ILE A 65 5.04 -0.19 3.24
C ILE A 65 3.55 -0.22 2.95
N ILE A 66 3.17 -0.24 1.67
CA ILE A 66 1.77 -0.30 1.24
C ILE A 66 1.49 -1.71 0.76
N SER A 67 0.57 -2.41 1.43
CA SER A 67 0.18 -3.76 1.04
C SER A 67 -0.57 -3.75 -0.29
N VAL A 68 -0.56 -4.90 -0.96
CA VAL A 68 -1.44 -5.14 -2.10
C VAL A 68 -2.92 -5.19 -1.67
N PRO A 69 -3.85 -4.74 -2.53
CA PRO A 69 -5.28 -4.83 -2.26
C PRO A 69 -5.87 -6.12 -2.83
N ASP A 70 -5.39 -7.29 -2.36
CA ASP A 70 -5.92 -8.60 -2.75
C ASP A 70 -6.10 -9.53 -1.52
N ASP A 71 -7.24 -10.24 -1.48
CA ASP A 71 -7.63 -11.10 -0.35
C ASP A 71 -7.53 -12.60 -0.69
N GLU A 72 -6.76 -12.97 -1.71
CA GLU A 72 -6.45 -14.38 -1.94
C GLU A 72 -5.43 -14.90 -0.92
N LYS A 73 -5.42 -16.22 -0.73
CA LYS A 73 -4.56 -16.88 0.26
C LYS A 73 -3.08 -16.53 0.04
N ASP A 74 -2.59 -16.67 -1.18
CA ASP A 74 -1.18 -16.44 -1.49
C ASP A 74 -0.81 -14.95 -1.34
N SER A 75 -1.78 -14.05 -1.50
CA SER A 75 -1.61 -12.61 -1.30
C SER A 75 -1.53 -12.21 0.17
N ARG A 76 -2.33 -12.86 1.03
CA ARG A 76 -2.18 -12.74 2.49
C ARG A 76 -0.84 -13.27 2.95
N GLU A 77 -0.42 -14.44 2.45
CA GLU A 77 0.90 -15.02 2.78
C GLU A 77 2.06 -14.10 2.34
N TYR A 78 1.98 -13.50 1.16
CA TYR A 78 2.93 -12.47 0.70
C TYR A 78 3.03 -11.31 1.69
N CYS A 79 1.88 -10.75 2.10
CA CYS A 79 1.82 -9.65 3.06
C CYS A 79 2.37 -10.04 4.44
N ASP A 80 2.06 -11.24 4.93
CA ASP A 80 2.53 -11.75 6.21
C ASP A 80 4.06 -11.91 6.23
N ILE A 81 4.65 -12.40 5.13
CA ILE A 81 6.12 -12.51 5.00
C ILE A 81 6.77 -11.13 5.08
N ILE A 82 6.24 -10.15 4.34
CA ILE A 82 6.77 -8.78 4.35
C ILE A 82 6.62 -8.14 5.74
N TRP A 83 5.44 -8.21 6.35
CA TRP A 83 5.21 -7.67 7.69
C TRP A 83 6.18 -8.25 8.72
N ASN A 84 6.37 -9.57 8.71
CA ASN A 84 7.31 -10.22 9.62
C ASN A 84 8.77 -9.87 9.33
N GLY A 85 9.17 -9.80 8.06
CA GLY A 85 10.51 -9.38 7.66
C GLY A 85 10.83 -7.94 8.07
N MET A 86 9.88 -7.01 7.90
CA MET A 86 10.05 -5.62 8.35
C MET A 86 10.19 -5.49 9.87
N LYS A 87 9.47 -6.30 10.66
CA LYS A 87 9.70 -6.37 12.12
C LYS A 87 11.10 -6.86 12.46
N ILE A 88 11.63 -7.83 11.71
CA ILE A 88 13.02 -8.29 11.86
C ILE A 88 13.98 -7.14 11.56
N PHE A 89 13.81 -6.44 10.43
CA PHE A 89 14.63 -5.27 10.09
C PHE A 89 14.55 -4.15 11.13
N MET A 90 13.37 -3.87 11.69
CA MET A 90 13.23 -2.93 12.80
C MET A 90 14.08 -3.33 14.01
N SER A 91 14.08 -4.62 14.37
CA SER A 91 14.88 -5.13 15.50
C SER A 91 16.38 -5.19 15.23
N THR A 92 16.78 -5.50 13.98
CA THR A 92 18.18 -5.70 13.59
C THR A 92 18.88 -4.39 13.24
N TYR A 93 18.22 -3.54 12.45
CA TYR A 93 18.80 -2.32 11.89
C TYR A 93 18.31 -1.04 12.57
N GLY A 94 17.28 -1.13 13.43
CA GLY A 94 16.71 0.05 14.10
C GLY A 94 15.94 0.97 13.15
N ILE A 95 15.47 0.46 12.02
CA ILE A 95 14.60 1.23 11.10
C ILE A 95 13.25 1.52 11.75
N LYS A 96 12.58 2.56 11.26
CA LYS A 96 11.17 2.83 11.53
C LYS A 96 10.36 2.50 10.28
N PHE A 97 9.23 1.82 10.44
CA PHE A 97 8.32 1.60 9.33
C PHE A 97 6.86 1.70 9.76
N ALA A 98 6.03 2.21 8.86
CA ALA A 98 4.58 2.10 8.92
C ALA A 98 4.12 1.08 7.89
N TYR A 99 3.15 0.23 8.25
CA TYR A 99 2.55 -0.73 7.34
C TYR A 99 1.09 -0.36 7.09
N VAL A 100 0.77 -0.09 5.83
CA VAL A 100 -0.55 0.30 5.38
C VAL A 100 -1.23 -0.94 4.80
N ASP A 101 -2.15 -1.51 5.57
CA ASP A 101 -3.06 -2.54 5.07
C ASP A 101 -4.06 -1.89 4.12
N LEU A 102 -3.83 -2.03 2.82
CA LEU A 102 -4.70 -1.48 1.80
C LEU A 102 -6.00 -2.28 1.64
N MET A 103 -6.02 -3.56 2.03
CA MET A 103 -7.24 -4.37 2.00
C MET A 103 -8.27 -3.90 3.03
N ALA A 104 -7.82 -3.33 4.16
CA ALA A 104 -8.70 -2.68 5.12
C ALA A 104 -9.50 -1.52 4.51
N LEU A 105 -8.93 -0.81 3.53
CA LEU A 105 -9.64 0.21 2.73
C LEU A 105 -10.43 -0.41 1.58
N TRP A 106 -9.83 -1.36 0.85
CA TRP A 106 -10.40 -1.89 -0.40
C TRP A 106 -11.68 -2.70 -0.17
N ARG A 107 -11.73 -3.49 0.89
CA ARG A 107 -12.89 -4.34 1.21
C ARG A 107 -14.18 -3.53 1.35
N PRO A 108 -14.27 -2.52 2.24
CA PRO A 108 -15.50 -1.72 2.35
C PRO A 108 -15.77 -0.90 1.09
N LEU A 109 -14.73 -0.38 0.42
CA LEU A 109 -14.87 0.41 -0.81
C LEU A 109 -15.55 -0.37 -1.94
N LEU A 110 -15.18 -1.64 -2.14
CA LEU A 110 -15.76 -2.47 -3.19
C LEU A 110 -17.13 -3.04 -2.80
N GLN A 111 -17.37 -3.28 -1.51
CA GLN A 111 -18.64 -3.79 -1.00
C GLN A 111 -19.75 -2.73 -0.98
N ASN A 112 -19.42 -1.50 -0.59
CA ASN A 112 -20.38 -0.40 -0.52
C ASN A 112 -19.74 0.93 -0.97
N PRO A 113 -19.49 1.11 -2.28
CA PRO A 113 -18.84 2.32 -2.82
C PRO A 113 -19.54 3.63 -2.43
N SER A 114 -20.85 3.58 -2.15
CA SER A 114 -21.66 4.75 -1.83
C SER A 114 -21.26 5.46 -0.54
N ILE A 115 -20.71 4.74 0.46
CA ILE A 115 -20.24 5.36 1.71
C ILE A 115 -19.00 6.22 1.49
N PHE A 116 -18.29 6.02 0.37
CA PHE A 116 -17.14 6.80 -0.07
C PHE A 116 -17.51 7.81 -1.17
N GLY A 117 -18.79 7.94 -1.52
CA GLY A 117 -19.26 8.87 -2.55
C GLY A 117 -19.23 8.33 -3.99
N PHE A 118 -18.87 7.06 -4.20
CA PHE A 118 -18.93 6.43 -5.53
C PHE A 118 -20.29 5.76 -5.77
N LYS A 119 -20.77 5.74 -7.01
CA LYS A 119 -21.98 4.99 -7.40
C LYS A 119 -21.65 3.59 -7.93
N ASN A 120 -20.42 3.36 -8.38
CA ASN A 120 -20.03 2.11 -9.01
C ASN A 120 -18.62 1.67 -8.58
N SER A 121 -18.46 0.39 -8.21
CA SER A 121 -17.17 -0.22 -7.89
C SER A 121 -16.40 -0.73 -9.12
N SER A 122 -16.95 -0.60 -10.34
CA SER A 122 -16.29 -0.96 -11.59
C SER A 122 -15.41 0.17 -12.15
N SER A 123 -14.89 -0.04 -13.36
CA SER A 123 -14.13 0.96 -14.12
C SER A 123 -15.01 1.82 -15.01
N CYS A 124 -14.62 3.09 -15.18
CA CYS A 124 -15.22 4.01 -16.15
C CYS A 124 -14.89 3.63 -17.60
N LEU A 125 -13.69 3.10 -17.85
CA LEU A 125 -13.29 2.53 -19.14
C LEU A 125 -13.55 1.02 -19.16
N GLU A 126 -13.95 0.50 -20.32
CA GLU A 126 -14.16 -0.94 -20.53
C GLU A 126 -12.84 -1.73 -20.50
N ASN A 127 -11.74 -1.11 -20.96
CA ASN A 127 -10.42 -1.71 -21.00
C ASN A 127 -9.32 -0.62 -20.96
N SER A 128 -8.06 -1.05 -20.84
CA SER A 128 -6.91 -0.15 -20.75
C SER A 128 -6.33 0.33 -22.10
N LYS A 129 -6.94 -0.04 -23.24
CA LYS A 129 -6.37 0.22 -24.59
C LYS A 129 -7.02 1.40 -25.31
N THR A 130 -8.20 1.84 -24.90
CA THR A 130 -8.95 2.92 -25.56
C THR A 130 -9.80 3.70 -24.57
N ILE A 131 -10.10 4.95 -24.91
CA ILE A 131 -11.06 5.80 -24.20
C ILE A 131 -12.46 5.76 -24.83
N VAL A 132 -12.61 5.11 -25.99
CA VAL A 132 -13.92 4.93 -26.63
C VAL A 132 -14.79 4.09 -25.72
N GLY A 133 -16.01 4.57 -25.45
CA GLY A 133 -16.93 3.91 -24.52
C GLY A 133 -16.72 4.31 -23.06
N SER A 134 -15.93 5.36 -22.78
CA SER A 134 -15.81 5.90 -21.42
C SER A 134 -17.16 6.31 -20.86
N CYS A 135 -17.36 6.08 -19.57
CA CYS A 135 -18.48 6.65 -18.84
C CYS A 135 -18.52 8.19 -18.92
N THR A 136 -19.69 8.80 -18.70
CA THR A 136 -19.85 10.26 -18.67
C THR A 136 -19.44 10.90 -17.35
N ASP A 137 -19.47 10.12 -16.27
CA ASP A 137 -19.31 10.59 -14.89
C ASP A 137 -18.19 9.80 -14.18
N PRO A 138 -16.91 10.00 -14.54
CA PRO A 138 -15.79 9.23 -14.00
C PRO A 138 -15.67 9.31 -12.47
N GLN A 139 -16.10 10.43 -11.89
CA GLN A 139 -16.14 10.65 -10.44
C GLN A 139 -17.01 9.62 -9.71
N ASP A 140 -17.99 9.01 -10.38
CA ASP A 140 -18.90 8.04 -9.77
C ASP A 140 -18.31 6.62 -9.70
N TYR A 141 -17.14 6.36 -10.29
CA TYR A 141 -16.55 5.01 -10.44
C TYR A 141 -15.31 4.82 -9.57
N VAL A 142 -15.09 3.66 -8.97
CA VAL A 142 -13.85 3.42 -8.19
C VAL A 142 -12.60 3.34 -9.08
N PHE A 143 -12.73 2.83 -10.31
CA PHE A 143 -11.59 2.63 -11.21
C PHE A 143 -11.68 3.50 -12.46
N TRP A 144 -10.53 3.93 -12.98
CA TRP A 144 -10.46 4.56 -14.29
C TRP A 144 -10.46 3.49 -15.39
N THR A 145 -9.44 2.63 -15.41
CA THR A 145 -9.39 1.39 -16.19
C THR A 145 -9.54 0.17 -15.28
N PRO A 146 -9.89 -1.02 -15.80
CA PRO A 146 -9.98 -2.21 -14.96
C PRO A 146 -8.72 -2.40 -14.08
N GLY A 147 -8.95 -2.54 -12.77
CA GLY A 147 -7.90 -2.73 -11.77
C GLY A 147 -7.04 -1.51 -11.41
N HIS A 148 -7.25 -0.33 -12.04
CA HIS A 148 -6.47 0.87 -11.78
C HIS A 148 -7.35 1.99 -11.22
N PRO A 149 -7.13 2.43 -9.97
CA PRO A 149 -7.97 3.43 -9.30
C PRO A 149 -8.05 4.72 -10.10
N GLN A 150 -9.18 5.43 -10.00
CA GLN A 150 -9.26 6.78 -10.53
C GLN A 150 -8.65 7.81 -9.56
N THR A 151 -8.62 9.08 -9.95
CA THR A 151 -8.03 10.17 -9.15
C THR A 151 -8.63 10.28 -7.74
N ILE A 152 -9.96 10.25 -7.61
CA ILE A 152 -10.63 10.39 -6.30
C ILE A 152 -10.29 9.19 -5.41
N THR A 153 -10.22 7.99 -5.98
CA THR A 153 -9.83 6.79 -5.25
C THR A 153 -8.37 6.83 -4.82
N HIS A 154 -7.47 7.39 -5.64
CA HIS A 154 -6.08 7.67 -5.21
C HIS A 154 -6.01 8.67 -4.05
N MET A 155 -6.88 9.69 -4.02
CA MET A 155 -6.97 10.61 -2.88
C MET A 155 -7.39 9.87 -1.61
N LEU A 156 -8.39 8.99 -1.71
CA LEU A 156 -8.84 8.16 -0.59
C LEU A 156 -7.71 7.23 -0.07
N ILE A 157 -6.92 6.63 -0.97
CA ILE A 157 -5.73 5.86 -0.57
C ILE A 157 -4.72 6.74 0.16
N ALA A 158 -4.47 7.95 -0.33
CA ALA A 158 -3.53 8.87 0.31
C ALA A 158 -4.01 9.29 1.71
N ASP A 159 -5.31 9.52 1.89
CA ASP A 159 -5.87 9.86 3.20
C ASP A 159 -5.84 8.67 4.16
N TRP A 160 -6.06 7.45 3.67
CA TRP A 160 -5.86 6.23 4.45
C TRP A 160 -4.41 6.08 4.92
N ILE A 161 -3.42 6.30 4.03
CA ILE A 161 -1.99 6.28 4.40
C ILE A 161 -1.70 7.32 5.48
N LYS A 162 -2.21 8.56 5.34
CA LYS A 162 -2.03 9.61 6.35
C LYS A 162 -2.63 9.18 7.69
N GLU A 163 -3.79 8.55 7.68
CA GLU A 163 -4.44 8.10 8.91
C GLU A 163 -3.65 6.98 9.59
N VAL A 164 -3.12 6.02 8.83
CA VAL A 164 -2.18 5.02 9.35
C VAL A 164 -0.97 5.69 9.98
N LEU A 165 -0.37 6.69 9.32
CA LEU A 165 0.80 7.39 9.85
C LEU A 165 0.53 8.16 11.15
N LYS A 166 -0.63 8.81 11.27
CA LYS A 166 -1.04 9.50 12.51
C LYS A 166 -1.18 8.54 13.69
N ASN A 167 -1.71 7.34 13.43
CA ASN A 167 -1.96 6.32 14.44
C ASN A 167 -0.80 5.32 14.58
N CYS A 168 0.26 5.47 13.79
CA CYS A 168 1.43 4.61 13.84
C CYS A 168 2.20 4.92 15.13
N TYR A 169 1.96 4.11 16.15
CA TYR A 169 2.54 4.26 17.48
C TYR A 169 4.07 4.13 17.45
N ASP A 170 4.78 5.10 18.05
CA ASP A 170 6.18 4.95 18.46
C ASP A 170 6.19 4.44 19.91
N PRO A 171 6.63 3.20 20.20
CA PRO A 171 6.73 2.71 21.58
C PRO A 171 7.64 3.51 22.50
N LYS A 172 8.36 4.52 21.98
CA LYS A 172 9.16 5.47 22.77
C LYS A 172 8.52 6.86 22.91
N SER A 173 7.35 7.14 22.31
CA SER A 173 6.67 8.42 22.53
C SER A 173 5.94 8.39 23.87
N THR A 174 6.44 9.15 24.84
CA THR A 174 5.83 9.33 26.18
C THR A 174 4.54 10.15 26.16
N GLU A 175 3.96 10.44 25.00
CA GLU A 175 2.68 11.13 24.89
C GLU A 175 1.53 10.11 24.92
N THR A 176 0.73 10.21 25.97
CA THR A 176 -0.49 9.43 26.16
C THR A 176 -1.52 9.91 25.15
N VAL A 177 -1.62 9.25 23.99
CA VAL A 177 -2.73 9.48 23.07
C VAL A 177 -3.95 8.76 23.64
N TYR A 178 -4.91 9.53 24.13
CA TYR A 178 -6.21 9.02 24.58
C TYR A 178 -6.90 8.28 23.44
N GLN A 179 -7.21 7.02 23.71
CA GLN A 179 -7.91 6.10 22.83
C GLN A 179 -9.41 6.48 22.81
N SER A 180 -9.80 7.52 22.05
CA SER A 180 -11.22 7.88 21.91
C SER A 180 -11.76 8.04 20.49
N ASP A 181 -10.92 8.14 19.45
CA ASP A 181 -11.41 8.69 18.16
C ASP A 181 -11.43 7.71 16.98
N LEU A 182 -11.37 6.40 17.22
CA LEU A 182 -11.64 5.39 16.18
C LEU A 182 -13.12 5.25 15.81
N SER A 183 -14.03 5.91 16.55
CA SER A 183 -15.47 5.97 16.26
C SER A 183 -15.88 7.10 15.32
N LEU A 184 -14.95 7.99 14.92
CA LEU A 184 -15.24 9.14 14.05
C LEU A 184 -14.93 8.89 12.57
N ALA A 185 -14.28 7.77 12.21
CA ALA A 185 -13.96 7.44 10.82
C ALA A 185 -15.10 6.69 10.08
N PHE A 186 -16.07 6.12 10.80
CA PHE A 186 -17.29 5.54 10.23
C PHE A 186 -18.44 5.81 11.18
N GLY A 187 -19.42 6.59 10.73
CA GLY A 187 -20.62 6.90 11.49
C GLY A 187 -21.32 5.64 12.01
N ASP A 188 -21.79 5.75 13.25
CA ASP A 188 -22.60 4.76 13.96
C ASP A 188 -23.70 4.18 13.05
N PRO A 189 -23.76 2.84 12.83
CA PRO A 189 -24.77 2.21 11.98
C PRO A 189 -26.12 2.00 12.70
N SER A 190 -26.43 2.78 13.74
CA SER A 190 -27.70 2.69 14.47
C SER A 190 -28.45 4.01 14.58
N LEU A 191 -28.75 4.65 13.44
CA LEU A 191 -29.89 5.55 13.24
C LEU A 191 -30.45 5.44 11.81
#